data_AF-A0A1C3TKG5-F1
#
_entry.id   AF-A0A1C3TKG5-F1
#
_cell.length_a   1.000
_cell.length_b   1.000
_cell.length_c   1.000
_cell.angle_alpha   90.00
_cell.angle_beta   90.00
_cell.angle_gamma   90.00
#
_symmetry.space_group_name_H-M   'P 1'
#
loop_
_entity.id
_entity.type
_entity.pdbx_description
1 polymer ?
#
loop_
_entity_poly.entity_id
_entity_poly.type
_entity_poly.pdbx_seq_one_letter_code
_entity_poly.pdbx_strand_id
1 'polypeptide(L)'
;MRRTRLSELALSNIDLIDRNLYERRGDVRWWATDAAIAAAARPGRGDDALAYAARRMGQILESYTVYFDLVLAGTDGRILANGRPQQYASAGSDVSAQAWFEHAMRTRSGEQFGFQGVHASTLADGERVLVYSCTVRDGGRVDGRVLGVLGIVFRWDALAQTVVQRTPLSEQEWGRSRVCIVDPHG
;
A
#
# COMPACT_ATOMS: atom_id res chain seq x y z
N MET A 1 22.48 10.69 29.95
CA MET A 1 23.19 10.55 28.65
C MET A 1 22.74 9.31 27.87
N ARG A 2 22.93 8.06 28.34
CA ARG A 2 22.54 6.84 27.56
C ARG A 2 21.03 6.75 27.23
N ARG A 3 20.15 7.02 28.20
CA ARG A 3 18.69 7.00 27.99
C ARG A 3 18.25 8.07 26.96
N THR A 4 18.81 9.27 27.08
CA THR A 4 18.58 10.38 26.17
C THR A 4 18.96 10.02 24.73
N ARG A 5 20.15 9.44 24.52
CA ARG A 5 20.62 9.00 23.20
C ARG A 5 19.72 7.94 22.56
N LEU A 6 19.31 6.91 23.30
CA LEU A 6 18.43 5.87 22.75
C LEU A 6 17.04 6.43 22.38
N SER A 7 16.52 7.36 23.18
CA SER A 7 15.27 8.07 22.87
C SER A 7 15.39 8.95 21.63
N GLU A 8 16.50 9.67 21.44
CA GLU A 8 16.77 10.47 20.24
C GLU A 8 16.86 9.60 18.97
N LEU A 9 17.54 8.44 19.07
CA LEU A 9 17.63 7.48 17.97
C LEU A 9 16.26 6.90 17.61
N ALA A 10 15.46 6.54 18.62
CA ALA A 10 14.10 6.06 18.40
C ALA A 10 13.22 7.13 17.72
N LEU A 11 13.29 8.38 18.18
CA LEU A 11 12.55 9.49 17.57
C LEU A 11 12.98 9.71 16.10
N SER A 12 14.28 9.71 15.83
CA SER A 12 14.80 9.84 14.47
C SER A 12 14.30 8.74 13.54
N ASN A 13 14.26 7.48 14.02
CA ASN A 13 13.73 6.36 13.26
C ASN A 13 12.21 6.48 13.02
N ILE A 14 11.45 6.94 14.02
CA ILE A 14 10.01 7.21 13.89
C ILE A 14 9.79 8.27 12.80
N ASP A 15 10.55 9.36 12.81
CA ASP A 15 10.43 10.43 11.81
C ASP A 15 10.79 9.97 10.40
N LEU A 16 11.73 9.03 10.26
CA LEU A 16 12.06 8.43 8.95
C LEU A 16 10.91 7.58 8.42
N ILE A 17 10.32 6.74 9.28
CA ILE A 17 9.18 5.89 8.91
C ILE A 17 7.97 6.74 8.58
N ASP A 18 7.60 7.71 9.43
CA ASP A 18 6.41 8.52 9.24
C ASP A 18 6.47 9.33 7.94
N ARG A 19 7.62 9.95 7.63
CA ARG A 19 7.84 10.63 6.35
C ARG A 19 7.67 9.70 5.16
N ASN A 20 8.24 8.49 5.22
CA ASN A 20 8.12 7.54 4.11
C ASN A 20 6.68 7.05 3.91
N LEU A 21 5.94 6.82 5.01
CA LEU A 21 4.56 6.34 4.96
C LEU A 21 3.56 7.45 4.62
N TYR A 22 3.86 8.72 4.94
CA TYR A 22 3.00 9.86 4.65
C TYR A 22 2.76 10.02 3.15
N GLU A 23 3.81 9.90 2.32
CA GLU A 23 3.73 10.03 0.87
C GLU A 23 2.77 9.01 0.24
N ARG A 24 2.72 7.80 0.79
CA ARG A 24 1.91 6.68 0.25
C ARG A 24 0.40 6.98 0.30
N ARG A 25 -0.04 7.80 1.26
CA ARG A 25 -1.43 8.28 1.36
C ARG A 25 -1.80 9.19 0.19
N GLY A 26 -0.83 9.97 -0.30
CA GLY A 26 -0.98 10.79 -1.50
C GLY A 26 -0.99 9.94 -2.77
N ASP A 27 -0.01 9.03 -2.88
CA ASP A 27 0.16 8.14 -4.03
C ASP A 27 -1.15 7.38 -4.36
N VAL A 28 -1.76 6.70 -3.39
CA VAL A 28 -2.96 5.90 -3.63
C VAL A 28 -4.16 6.73 -4.09
N ARG A 29 -4.33 7.93 -3.52
CA ARG A 29 -5.45 8.81 -3.89
C ARG A 29 -5.24 9.39 -5.27
N TRP A 30 -4.00 9.74 -5.61
CA TRP A 30 -3.66 10.23 -6.94
C TRP A 30 -3.91 9.15 -8.01
N TRP A 31 -3.37 7.95 -7.81
CA TRP A 31 -3.51 6.85 -8.76
C TRP A 31 -4.94 6.33 -8.88
N ALA A 32 -5.76 6.43 -7.84
CA ALA A 32 -7.18 6.08 -7.93
C ALA A 32 -7.99 6.99 -8.88
N THR A 33 -7.43 8.14 -9.29
CA THR A 33 -8.04 9.03 -10.30
C THR A 33 -7.59 8.73 -11.74
N ASP A 34 -6.66 7.78 -11.94
CA ASP A 34 -6.18 7.42 -13.28
C ASP A 34 -7.33 6.90 -14.16
N ALA A 35 -7.45 7.47 -15.37
CA ALA A 35 -8.55 7.17 -16.28
C ALA A 35 -8.60 5.70 -16.71
N ALA A 36 -7.45 5.03 -16.83
CA ALA A 36 -7.38 3.61 -17.18
C ALA A 36 -7.91 2.74 -16.04
N ILE A 37 -7.51 3.07 -14.81
CA ILE A 37 -7.97 2.37 -13.60
C ILE A 37 -9.47 2.58 -13.41
N ALA A 38 -9.97 3.80 -13.59
CA ALA A 38 -11.40 4.11 -13.53
C ALA A 38 -12.21 3.37 -14.61
N ALA A 39 -11.72 3.34 -15.85
CA ALA A 39 -12.37 2.61 -16.94
C ALA A 39 -12.44 1.10 -16.67
N ALA A 40 -11.37 0.51 -16.16
CA ALA A 40 -11.31 -0.91 -15.81
C ALA A 40 -12.20 -1.30 -14.62
N ALA A 41 -12.59 -0.35 -13.77
CA ALA A 41 -13.51 -0.58 -12.66
C ALA A 41 -15.00 -0.49 -13.05
N ARG A 42 -15.32 -0.02 -14.27
CA ARG A 42 -16.72 0.17 -14.68
C ARG A 42 -17.47 -1.15 -14.86
N PRO A 43 -18.75 -1.24 -14.47
CA PRO A 43 -19.60 -2.36 -14.85
C PRO A 43 -19.63 -2.54 -16.38
N GLY A 44 -19.57 -3.79 -16.85
CA GLY A 44 -19.54 -4.09 -18.28
C GLY A 44 -18.22 -3.75 -18.99
N ARG A 45 -17.12 -3.47 -18.25
CA ARG A 45 -15.79 -3.33 -18.88
C ARG A 45 -15.42 -4.58 -19.67
N GLY A 46 -14.71 -4.39 -20.78
CA GLY A 46 -14.11 -5.49 -21.55
C GLY A 46 -12.69 -5.80 -21.10
N ASP A 47 -12.15 -6.93 -21.58
CA ASP A 47 -10.81 -7.41 -21.23
C ASP A 47 -9.70 -6.43 -21.63
N ASP A 48 -9.87 -5.69 -22.73
CA ASP A 48 -8.93 -4.66 -23.18
C ASP A 48 -8.74 -3.56 -22.13
N ALA A 49 -9.81 -3.18 -21.41
CA ALA A 49 -9.72 -2.18 -20.34
C ALA A 49 -8.93 -2.70 -19.14
N LEU A 50 -9.10 -3.97 -18.78
CA LEU A 50 -8.34 -4.63 -17.72
C LEU A 50 -6.86 -4.73 -18.08
N ALA A 51 -6.55 -5.18 -19.29
CA ALA A 51 -5.19 -5.27 -19.80
C ALA A 51 -4.51 -3.89 -19.85
N TYR A 52 -5.25 -2.85 -20.26
CA TYR A 52 -4.72 -1.49 -20.29
C TYR A 52 -4.44 -0.96 -18.87
N ALA A 53 -5.35 -1.18 -17.92
CA ALA A 53 -5.14 -0.78 -16.53
C ALA A 53 -3.96 -1.53 -15.88
N ALA A 54 -3.82 -2.84 -16.13
CA ALA A 54 -2.67 -3.62 -15.67
C ALA A 54 -1.35 -3.02 -16.19
N ARG A 55 -1.26 -2.70 -17.49
CA ARG A 55 -0.09 -2.04 -18.07
C ARG A 55 0.19 -0.67 -17.44
N ARG A 56 -0.84 0.15 -17.21
CA ARG A 56 -0.70 1.47 -16.59
C ARG A 56 -0.20 1.36 -15.14
N MET A 57 -0.75 0.43 -14.37
CA MET A 57 -0.25 0.12 -13.02
C MET A 57 1.19 -0.39 -13.05
N GLY A 58 1.56 -1.23 -14.02
CA GLY A 58 2.95 -1.67 -14.24
C GLY A 58 3.92 -0.50 -14.47
N GLN A 59 3.56 0.46 -15.32
CA GLN A 59 4.38 1.67 -15.57
C GLN A 59 4.58 2.51 -14.31
N ILE A 60 3.55 2.63 -13.47
CA ILE A 60 3.68 3.28 -12.16
C ILE A 60 4.70 2.51 -11.33
N LEU A 61 4.59 1.19 -11.25
CA LEU A 61 5.48 0.33 -10.46
C LEU A 61 6.93 0.29 -10.94
N GLU A 62 7.22 0.66 -12.19
CA GLU A 62 8.58 0.87 -12.69
C GLU A 62 9.23 2.12 -12.08
N SER A 63 8.43 3.17 -11.86
CA SER A 63 8.90 4.42 -11.23
C SER A 63 8.90 4.35 -9.70
N TYR A 64 8.04 3.52 -9.11
CA TYR A 64 7.84 3.41 -7.67
C TYR A 64 8.16 1.98 -7.18
N THR A 65 9.46 1.69 -7.01
CA THR A 65 9.98 0.35 -6.68
C THR A 65 9.75 -0.09 -5.23
N VAL A 66 9.17 0.78 -4.40
CA VAL A 66 8.83 0.51 -2.99
C VAL A 66 7.59 -0.35 -2.81
N TYR A 67 6.87 -0.65 -3.90
CA TYR A 67 5.67 -1.48 -3.89
C TYR A 67 5.94 -2.87 -4.48
N PHE A 68 5.29 -3.87 -3.89
CA PHE A 68 5.16 -5.19 -4.52
C PHE A 68 4.23 -5.08 -5.71
N ASP A 69 3.04 -4.51 -5.53
CA ASP A 69 2.04 -4.43 -6.58
C ASP A 69 1.02 -3.30 -6.35
N LEU A 70 0.26 -3.01 -7.39
CA LEU A 70 -1.00 -2.27 -7.33
C LEU A 70 -2.13 -3.23 -7.70
N VAL A 71 -3.20 -3.24 -6.93
CA VAL A 71 -4.36 -4.12 -7.16
C VAL A 71 -5.63 -3.31 -7.31
N LEU A 72 -6.38 -3.58 -8.38
CA LEU A 72 -7.69 -3.00 -8.61
C LEU A 72 -8.76 -4.03 -8.25
N ALA A 73 -9.54 -3.76 -7.20
CA ALA A 73 -10.69 -4.57 -6.82
C ALA A 73 -12.01 -3.93 -7.27
N GLY A 74 -12.97 -4.77 -7.65
CA GLY A 74 -14.36 -4.36 -7.86
C GLY A 74 -15.03 -3.98 -6.55
N THR A 75 -16.25 -3.44 -6.63
CA THR A 75 -17.06 -3.13 -5.43
C THR A 75 -17.47 -4.36 -4.62
N ASP A 76 -17.35 -5.55 -5.20
CA ASP A 76 -17.56 -6.85 -4.57
C ASP A 76 -16.31 -7.42 -3.89
N GLY A 77 -15.16 -6.74 -4.00
CA GLY A 77 -13.90 -7.18 -3.44
C GLY A 77 -13.16 -8.23 -4.28
N ARG A 78 -13.62 -8.55 -5.49
CA ARG A 78 -12.84 -9.38 -6.43
C ARG A 78 -11.77 -8.53 -7.10
N ILE A 79 -10.52 -9.00 -7.14
CA ILE A 79 -9.46 -8.31 -7.89
C ILE A 79 -9.74 -8.45 -9.40
N LEU A 80 -9.86 -7.32 -10.08
CA LEU A 80 -10.11 -7.22 -11.52
C LEU A 80 -8.81 -7.26 -12.32
N ALA A 81 -7.77 -6.57 -11.83
CA ALA A 81 -6.46 -6.48 -12.47
C ALA A 81 -5.41 -6.10 -11.42
N ASN A 82 -4.15 -6.41 -11.71
CA ASN A 82 -3.00 -5.98 -10.92
C ASN A 82 -1.84 -5.51 -11.82
N GLY A 83 -0.89 -4.77 -11.25
CA GLY A 83 0.18 -4.11 -11.99
C GLY A 83 1.34 -5.02 -12.40
N ARG A 84 1.55 -6.13 -11.68
CA ARG A 84 2.57 -7.15 -11.99
C ARG A 84 1.95 -8.55 -12.13
N PRO A 85 1.06 -8.79 -13.12
CA PRO A 85 0.36 -10.06 -13.26
C PRO A 85 1.29 -11.24 -13.61
N GLN A 86 2.51 -10.98 -14.10
CA GLN A 86 3.53 -12.01 -14.33
C GLN A 86 4.27 -12.42 -13.05
N GLN A 87 4.21 -11.61 -11.99
CA GLN A 87 4.85 -11.90 -10.70
C GLN A 87 3.82 -12.37 -9.68
N TYR A 88 2.66 -11.71 -9.62
CA TYR A 88 1.62 -11.98 -8.64
C TYR A 88 0.30 -12.34 -9.34
N ALA A 89 -0.22 -13.54 -9.03
CA ALA A 89 -1.49 -14.04 -9.55
C ALA A 89 -2.69 -13.49 -8.77
N SER A 90 -2.78 -12.17 -8.66
CA SER A 90 -3.76 -11.48 -7.80
C SER A 90 -5.17 -11.45 -8.41
N ALA A 91 -5.29 -11.36 -9.74
CA ALA A 91 -6.59 -11.29 -10.42
C ALA A 91 -7.51 -12.48 -10.08
N GLY A 92 -8.78 -12.19 -9.78
CA GLY A 92 -9.78 -13.17 -9.34
C GLY A 92 -9.80 -13.44 -7.83
N SER A 93 -8.76 -13.05 -7.09
CA SER A 93 -8.71 -13.23 -5.63
C SER A 93 -9.78 -12.42 -4.90
N ASP A 94 -10.26 -12.95 -3.77
CA ASP A 94 -11.14 -12.22 -2.85
C ASP A 94 -10.34 -11.35 -1.88
N VAL A 95 -10.68 -10.07 -1.82
CA VAL A 95 -10.17 -9.15 -0.79
C VAL A 95 -11.28 -8.44 -0.05
N SER A 96 -12.55 -8.87 -0.20
CA SER A 96 -13.71 -8.22 0.42
C SER A 96 -13.63 -8.15 1.95
N ALA A 97 -13.01 -9.14 2.59
CA ALA A 97 -12.80 -9.21 4.04
C ALA A 97 -11.48 -8.57 4.51
N GLN A 98 -10.67 -8.00 3.61
CA GLN A 98 -9.42 -7.34 4.00
C GLN A 98 -9.72 -5.95 4.56
N ALA A 99 -9.10 -5.61 5.69
CA ALA A 99 -9.37 -4.35 6.39
C ALA A 99 -9.11 -3.12 5.51
N TRP A 100 -8.09 -3.15 4.64
CA TRP A 100 -7.84 -2.04 3.72
C TRP A 100 -9.02 -1.84 2.77
N PHE A 101 -9.59 -2.92 2.23
CA PHE A 101 -10.72 -2.85 1.29
C PHE A 101 -11.97 -2.33 2.00
N GLU A 102 -12.31 -2.90 3.15
CA GLU A 102 -13.45 -2.47 3.95
C GLU A 102 -13.33 -1.00 4.38
N HIS A 103 -12.15 -0.58 4.82
CA HIS A 103 -11.90 0.81 5.20
C HIS A 103 -12.10 1.76 4.02
N ALA A 104 -11.58 1.43 2.83
CA ALA A 104 -11.80 2.24 1.63
C ALA A 104 -13.30 2.32 1.28
N MET A 105 -14.02 1.21 1.30
CA MET A 105 -15.46 1.18 0.98
C MET A 105 -16.32 2.02 1.94
N ARG A 106 -15.87 2.23 3.19
CA ARG A 106 -16.55 3.11 4.17
C ARG A 106 -16.27 4.60 3.95
N THR A 107 -15.34 4.97 3.07
CA THR A 107 -15.02 6.38 2.79
C THR A 107 -16.13 7.09 2.01
N ARG A 108 -16.26 8.40 2.24
CA ARG A 108 -17.29 9.24 1.62
C ARG A 108 -16.79 9.99 0.39
N SER A 109 -15.48 10.10 0.22
CA SER A 109 -14.82 10.95 -0.77
C SER A 109 -13.50 10.33 -1.21
N GLY A 110 -13.08 10.55 -2.46
CA GLY A 110 -11.77 10.16 -2.99
C GLY A 110 -10.58 10.88 -2.33
N GLU A 111 -10.83 11.88 -1.48
CA GLU A 111 -9.81 12.50 -0.63
C GLU A 111 -9.47 11.66 0.61
N GLN A 112 -10.29 10.66 0.94
CA GLN A 112 -10.06 9.74 2.05
C GLN A 112 -9.38 8.46 1.55
N PHE A 113 -8.81 7.70 2.47
CA PHE A 113 -8.12 6.45 2.16
C PHE A 113 -8.47 5.38 3.20
N GLY A 114 -8.45 4.12 2.76
CA GLY A 114 -8.43 2.95 3.63
C GLY A 114 -7.00 2.52 3.94
N PHE A 115 -6.85 1.72 4.98
CA PHE A 115 -5.54 1.30 5.48
C PHE A 115 -5.62 -0.08 6.14
N GLN A 116 -4.59 -0.90 5.97
CA GLN A 116 -4.34 -2.08 6.79
C GLN A 116 -2.88 -2.06 7.21
N GLY A 117 -2.66 -2.26 8.51
CA GLY A 117 -1.33 -2.34 9.10
C GLY A 117 -0.52 -3.52 8.57
N VAL A 118 0.66 -3.70 9.13
CA VAL A 118 1.61 -4.72 8.68
C VAL A 118 1.01 -6.13 8.85
N HIS A 119 0.95 -6.91 7.78
CA HIS A 119 0.48 -8.28 7.80
C HIS A 119 1.12 -9.08 6.67
N ALA A 120 1.15 -10.41 6.80
CA ALA A 120 1.49 -11.29 5.68
C ALA A 120 0.35 -11.30 4.66
N SER A 121 0.65 -11.19 3.37
CA SER A 121 -0.38 -11.12 2.32
C SER A 121 -0.09 -12.06 1.15
N THR A 122 -1.11 -12.77 0.71
CA THR A 122 -1.06 -13.59 -0.50
C THR A 122 -0.91 -12.75 -1.78
N LEU A 123 -1.20 -11.45 -1.72
CA LEU A 123 -0.98 -10.50 -2.83
C LEU A 123 0.51 -10.21 -3.07
N ALA A 124 1.38 -10.69 -2.17
CA ALA A 124 2.83 -10.58 -2.25
C ALA A 124 3.49 -11.89 -1.81
N ASP A 125 2.93 -13.04 -2.19
CA ASP A 125 3.50 -14.37 -1.92
C ASP A 125 3.79 -14.69 -0.44
N GLY A 126 3.01 -14.10 0.48
CA GLY A 126 3.17 -14.29 1.93
C GLY A 126 4.13 -13.30 2.60
N GLU A 127 4.74 -12.39 1.83
CA GLU A 127 5.59 -11.32 2.36
C GLU A 127 4.80 -10.37 3.27
N ARG A 128 5.52 -9.67 4.15
CA ARG A 128 4.94 -8.63 5.01
C ARG A 128 4.68 -7.37 4.19
N VAL A 129 3.43 -6.96 4.18
CA VAL A 129 2.96 -5.78 3.46
C VAL A 129 2.30 -4.79 4.40
N LEU A 130 2.28 -3.53 3.97
CA LEU A 130 1.37 -2.52 4.49
C LEU A 130 0.51 -2.05 3.31
N VAL A 131 -0.80 -1.91 3.49
CA VAL A 131 -1.70 -1.59 2.37
C VAL A 131 -2.45 -0.31 2.64
N TYR A 132 -2.24 0.69 1.78
CA TYR A 132 -3.14 1.82 1.66
C TYR A 132 -4.10 1.56 0.50
N SER A 133 -5.29 2.14 0.58
CA SER A 133 -6.30 1.96 -0.46
C SER A 133 -7.16 3.19 -0.64
N CYS A 134 -7.75 3.35 -1.81
CA CYS A 134 -8.67 4.44 -2.12
C CYS A 134 -9.77 3.95 -3.04
N THR A 135 -10.99 4.46 -2.87
CA THR A 135 -12.08 4.17 -3.82
C THR A 135 -11.75 4.77 -5.18
N VAL A 136 -11.80 3.93 -6.22
CA VAL A 136 -11.81 4.38 -7.61
C VAL A 136 -13.23 4.85 -7.93
N ARG A 137 -13.35 6.09 -8.40
CA ARG A 137 -14.64 6.77 -8.61
C ARG A 137 -14.82 7.18 -10.05
N ASP A 138 -16.08 7.27 -10.46
CA ASP A 138 -16.42 7.56 -11.84
C ASP A 138 -15.86 8.91 -12.29
N GLY A 139 -15.24 8.92 -13.48
CA GLY A 139 -14.54 10.08 -14.03
C GLY A 139 -13.33 10.54 -13.23
N GLY A 140 -12.79 9.72 -12.32
CA GLY A 140 -11.70 10.13 -11.42
C GLY A 140 -12.11 11.21 -10.42
N ARG A 141 -13.41 11.47 -10.27
CA ARG A 141 -13.93 12.53 -9.43
C ARG A 141 -13.93 12.14 -7.96
N VAL A 142 -13.49 13.06 -7.10
CA VAL A 142 -13.51 12.92 -5.64
C VAL A 142 -14.91 12.57 -5.11
N ASP A 143 -15.96 13.15 -5.68
CA ASP A 143 -17.36 12.96 -5.32
C ASP A 143 -18.11 11.95 -6.21
N GLY A 144 -17.40 11.31 -7.16
CA GLY A 144 -18.00 10.39 -8.11
C GLY A 144 -18.54 9.11 -7.47
N ARG A 145 -19.41 8.41 -8.21
CA ARG A 145 -19.89 7.08 -7.81
C ARG A 145 -18.70 6.13 -7.65
N VAL A 146 -18.67 5.35 -6.58
CA VAL A 146 -17.65 4.31 -6.39
C VAL A 146 -17.81 3.23 -7.48
N LEU A 147 -16.69 2.90 -8.12
CA LEU A 147 -16.56 1.86 -9.14
C LEU A 147 -15.77 0.64 -8.63
N GLY A 148 -14.85 0.87 -7.70
CA GLY A 148 -14.00 -0.16 -7.09
C GLY A 148 -13.05 0.44 -6.08
N VAL A 149 -12.01 -0.31 -5.74
CA VAL A 149 -10.96 0.11 -4.80
C VAL A 149 -9.59 -0.19 -5.39
N LEU A 150 -8.71 0.80 -5.37
CA LEU A 150 -7.29 0.63 -5.66
C LEU A 150 -6.55 0.38 -4.34
N GLY A 151 -5.79 -0.71 -4.26
CA GLY A 151 -4.86 -1.01 -3.17
C GLY A 151 -3.41 -0.86 -3.63
N ILE A 152 -2.57 -0.24 -2.80
CA ILE A 152 -1.11 -0.15 -3.01
C ILE A 152 -0.41 -1.06 -2.01
N VAL A 153 0.28 -2.09 -2.51
CA VAL A 153 0.87 -3.16 -1.68
C VAL A 153 2.32 -2.81 -1.37
N PHE A 154 2.56 -2.16 -0.24
CA PHE A 154 3.87 -1.61 0.13
C PHE A 154 4.81 -2.67 0.71
N ARG A 155 6.09 -2.62 0.33
CA ARG A 155 7.15 -3.51 0.80
C ARG A 155 7.63 -3.09 2.19
N TRP A 156 6.89 -3.51 3.22
CA TRP A 156 7.17 -3.09 4.61
C TRP A 156 8.62 -3.38 5.02
N ASP A 157 9.10 -4.60 4.74
CA ASP A 157 10.42 -5.04 5.19
C ASP A 157 11.56 -4.26 4.55
N ALA A 158 11.41 -3.85 3.29
CA ALA A 158 12.41 -3.04 2.60
C ALA A 158 12.64 -1.69 3.29
N LEU A 159 11.59 -1.08 3.85
CA LEU A 159 11.68 0.14 4.65
C LEU A 159 12.14 -0.15 6.07
N ALA A 160 11.36 -0.97 6.78
CA ALA A 160 11.49 -1.17 8.22
C ALA A 160 12.85 -1.78 8.57
N GLN A 161 13.30 -2.78 7.82
CA GLN A 161 14.56 -3.45 8.10
C GLN A 161 15.76 -2.54 7.83
N THR A 162 15.68 -1.70 6.80
CA THR A 162 16.69 -0.69 6.51
C THR A 162 16.82 0.31 7.65
N VAL A 163 15.70 0.83 8.18
CA VAL A 163 15.71 1.79 9.30
C VAL A 163 16.29 1.14 10.56
N VAL A 164 15.87 -0.08 10.89
CA VAL A 164 16.38 -0.83 12.04
C VAL A 164 17.90 -1.04 11.93
N GLN A 165 18.37 -1.60 10.80
CA GLN A 165 19.78 -1.96 10.63
C GLN A 165 20.71 -0.75 10.50
N ARG A 166 20.21 0.37 9.95
CA ARG A 166 21.01 1.59 9.76
C ARG A 166 20.92 2.57 10.94
N THR A 167 20.30 2.17 12.05
CA THR A 167 20.31 2.98 13.27
C THR A 167 21.77 3.19 13.71
N PRO A 168 22.24 4.43 13.93
CA PRO A 168 23.65 4.74 14.17
C PRO A 168 24.11 4.42 15.60
N LEU A 169 24.03 3.13 15.95
CA LEU A 169 24.62 2.52 17.13
C LEU A 169 26.02 2.00 16.80
N SER A 170 26.98 2.19 17.71
CA SER A 170 28.29 1.53 17.60
C SER A 170 28.17 0.01 17.81
N GLU A 171 29.19 -0.76 17.42
CA GLU A 171 29.22 -2.23 17.65
C GLU A 171 29.00 -2.58 19.13
N GLN A 172 29.64 -1.83 20.04
CA GLN A 172 29.45 -2.02 21.48
C GLN A 172 28.04 -1.65 21.95
N GLU A 173 27.37 -0.70 21.31
CA GLU A 173 25.98 -0.36 21.60
C GLU A 173 25.02 -1.45 21.11
N TRP A 174 25.25 -2.02 19.91
CA TRP A 174 24.51 -3.15 19.37
C TRP A 174 24.59 -4.40 20.26
N GLY A 175 25.77 -4.70 20.84
CA GLY A 175 25.94 -5.84 21.73
C GLY A 175 25.07 -5.82 23.00
N ARG A 176 24.45 -4.68 23.32
CA ARG A 176 23.64 -4.47 24.55
C ARG A 176 22.32 -3.74 24.30
N SER A 177 21.91 -3.59 23.04
CA SER A 177 20.71 -2.86 22.65
C SER A 177 20.02 -3.58 21.48
N ARG A 178 18.73 -3.36 21.32
CA ARG A 178 17.95 -3.82 20.17
C ARG A 178 17.09 -2.67 19.68
N VAL A 179 16.87 -2.61 18.37
CA VAL A 179 15.93 -1.69 17.74
C VAL A 179 14.78 -2.52 17.21
N CYS A 180 13.57 -2.21 17.65
CA CYS A 180 12.36 -2.93 17.29
C CYS A 180 11.31 -1.92 16.80
N ILE A 181 10.50 -2.35 15.84
CA ILE A 181 9.24 -1.70 15.48
C ILE A 181 8.15 -2.67 15.89
N VAL A 182 7.23 -2.21 16.74
CA VAL A 182 6.15 -3.02 17.31
C VAL A 182 4.81 -2.40 16.96
N ASP A 183 3.77 -3.22 16.94
CA ASP A 183 2.40 -2.75 16.83
C ASP A 183 1.86 -2.35 18.23
N PRO A 184 0.60 -1.92 18.37
CA PRO A 184 0.02 -1.54 19.65
C PRO A 184 -0.06 -2.67 20.71
N HIS A 185 0.13 -3.93 20.31
CA HIS A 185 0.08 -5.11 21.17
C HIS A 185 1.47 -5.59 21.64
N GLY A 186 2.55 -5.04 21.09
CA GLY A 186 3.94 -5.33 21.46
C GLY A 186 4.63 -6.35 20.57
#